data_AF-A0A1Y1ZPD2-F1
#
_entry.id   AF-A0A1Y1ZPD2-F1
#
_cell.length_a   1.000
_cell.length_b   1.000
_cell.length_c   1.000
_cell.angle_alpha   90.00
_cell.angle_beta   90.00
_cell.angle_gamma   90.00
#
_symmetry.space_group_name_H-M   'P 1'
#
loop_
_entity.id
_entity.type
_entity.pdbx_description
1 polymer ?
#
loop_
_entity_poly.entity_id
_entity_poly.type
_entity_poly.pdbx_seq_one_letter_code
_entity_poly.pdbx_strand_id
1 'polypeptide(L)'
;MHVALNLNRKRSRLIDDNGDDDEDVPEPLKSLLRSPLSELKRTKTESELDEIGIVAPADAWVVDVKSILESPTLPKPETSALQPHNNVCNFVASSSVMVLCVQGNYHLHYDLLCSHLPNLYSIAPTLQALVLCRDPSTHVPSTSAPFSLPLVQAVGPDYNHFVRLGLLHPLGGGHHPLDALVVVDPRGRRRMVLPFGWGAGRHAADVGGGKTVQAEMMDRLRSCIQTLAQEMQ
;
A
#
# COMPACT_ATOMS: atom_id res chain seq x y z
N MET A 1 52.75 23.19 21.63
CA MET A 1 51.82 24.03 20.85
C MET A 1 50.45 23.96 21.51
N HIS A 2 50.01 25.10 22.04
CA HIS A 2 48.67 25.32 22.58
C HIS A 2 47.62 25.28 21.47
N VAL A 3 46.42 24.72 21.73
CA VAL A 3 45.16 25.48 21.82
C VAL A 3 44.19 24.71 22.74
N ALA A 4 43.81 25.33 23.85
CA ALA A 4 42.55 25.11 24.55
C ALA A 4 41.89 26.48 24.68
N LEU A 5 40.62 26.62 24.29
CA LEU A 5 39.70 27.74 24.59
C LEU A 5 38.30 27.24 24.15
N ASN A 6 37.37 26.93 25.05
CA ASN A 6 36.49 27.80 25.87
C ASN A 6 35.05 27.92 25.30
N LEU A 7 34.12 27.31 26.03
CA LEU A 7 32.80 27.79 26.49
C LEU A 7 31.98 28.72 25.57
N ASN A 8 30.71 28.32 25.34
CA ASN A 8 29.61 29.29 25.34
C ASN A 8 28.32 28.69 25.95
N ARG A 9 28.22 28.82 27.27
CA ARG A 9 26.95 28.82 28.03
C ARG A 9 26.27 30.17 27.74
N LYS A 10 25.08 30.17 27.16
CA LYS A 10 24.16 31.32 27.25
C LYS A 10 22.98 30.95 28.13
N ARG A 11 22.98 31.55 29.33
CA ARG A 11 21.87 31.61 30.28
C ARG A 11 21.04 32.86 29.98
N SER A 12 19.76 32.77 30.34
CA SER A 12 18.91 33.84 30.91
C SER A 12 18.26 34.85 29.96
N ARG A 13 16.93 34.93 30.04
CA ARG A 13 16.24 36.10 30.61
C ARG A 13 14.87 35.70 31.16
N LEU A 14 14.73 35.81 32.48
CA LEU A 14 13.48 36.06 33.20
C LEU A 14 13.08 37.52 32.93
N ILE A 15 11.78 37.79 32.76
CA ILE A 15 11.15 39.05 33.15
C ILE A 15 9.86 38.66 33.88
N ASP A 16 9.80 39.10 35.13
CA ASP A 16 8.70 38.99 36.09
C ASP A 16 7.52 39.91 35.73
N ASP A 17 6.34 39.41 36.07
CA ASP A 17 5.29 40.05 36.88
C ASP A 17 4.96 41.53 36.68
N ASN A 18 3.70 41.79 36.30
CA ASN A 18 2.98 42.97 36.77
C ASN A 18 1.48 42.67 36.72
N GLY A 19 0.87 42.57 37.90
CA GLY A 19 -0.57 42.59 38.08
C GLY A 19 -1.19 43.93 37.68
N ASP A 20 -2.46 43.90 37.31
CA ASP A 20 -3.51 44.58 38.07
C ASP A 20 -4.86 44.24 37.41
N ASP A 21 -5.77 43.78 38.27
CA ASP A 21 -7.16 43.50 37.99
C ASP A 21 -7.94 44.81 37.70
N ASP A 22 -8.87 44.69 36.76
CA ASP A 22 -10.13 45.45 36.62
C ASP A 22 -10.13 46.98 36.82
N GLU A 23 -9.95 47.73 35.72
CA GLU A 23 -10.63 49.01 35.55
C GLU A 23 -11.25 49.15 34.14
N ASP A 24 -12.56 49.42 34.14
CA ASP A 24 -13.45 49.75 33.02
C ASP A 24 -12.87 50.83 32.10
N VAL A 25 -12.69 50.51 30.80
CA VAL A 25 -12.49 51.54 29.75
C VAL A 25 -13.36 51.22 28.51
N PRO A 26 -14.19 52.17 28.06
CA PRO A 26 -15.29 51.97 27.10
C PRO A 26 -14.83 51.76 25.65
N GLU A 27 -15.60 50.94 24.90
CA GLU A 27 -15.50 50.83 23.44
C GLU A 27 -15.74 52.19 22.78
N PRO A 28 -14.84 52.66 21.89
CA PRO A 28 -14.96 52.24 20.49
C PRO A 28 -13.62 52.27 19.71
N LEU A 29 -12.61 51.46 20.04
CA LEU A 29 -11.34 51.42 19.28
C LEU A 29 -10.65 50.03 19.21
N LYS A 30 -11.39 48.91 19.26
CA LYS A 30 -10.84 47.55 19.08
C LYS A 30 -10.84 47.04 17.63
N SER A 31 -10.83 47.93 16.63
CA SER A 31 -10.70 47.53 15.21
C SER A 31 -9.26 47.34 14.72
N LEU A 32 -8.24 47.49 15.58
CA LEU A 32 -6.83 47.45 15.19
C LEU A 32 -5.99 46.33 15.84
N LEU A 33 -6.61 45.37 16.51
CA LEU A 33 -5.92 44.16 16.99
C LEU A 33 -6.38 42.92 16.21
N ARG A 34 -6.16 42.93 14.89
CA ARG A 34 -6.01 41.68 14.14
C ARG A 34 -4.65 41.09 14.51
N SER A 35 -4.64 40.21 15.52
CA SER A 35 -3.50 39.33 15.75
C SER A 35 -3.13 38.63 14.44
N PRO A 36 -1.88 38.74 13.95
CA PRO A 36 -1.36 37.87 12.91
C PRO A 36 -0.95 36.55 13.58
N LEU A 37 -1.90 35.89 14.24
CA LEU A 37 -1.72 34.51 14.66
C LEU A 37 -1.97 33.64 13.44
N SER A 38 -0.93 33.62 12.62
CA SER A 38 -0.49 32.45 11.90
C SER A 38 -1.58 31.76 11.07
N GLU A 39 -1.92 32.39 9.94
CA GLU A 39 -2.05 31.61 8.71
C GLU A 39 -0.75 30.83 8.51
N LEU A 40 -0.62 29.67 9.18
CA LEU A 40 0.30 28.65 8.70
C LEU A 40 -0.17 28.38 7.28
N LYS A 41 0.62 28.84 6.30
CA LYS A 41 0.60 28.28 4.96
C LYS A 41 0.67 26.77 5.13
N ARG A 42 -0.48 26.10 5.00
CA ARG A 42 -0.54 24.66 4.78
C ARG A 42 0.10 24.46 3.41
N THR A 43 1.42 24.43 3.37
CA THR A 43 2.14 23.79 2.28
C THR A 43 1.62 22.36 2.27
N LYS A 44 0.74 22.06 1.32
CA LYS A 44 0.30 20.71 1.05
C LYS A 44 1.56 19.95 0.63
N THR A 45 2.19 19.29 1.59
CA THR A 45 3.26 18.34 1.31
C THR A 45 2.60 17.22 0.52
N GLU A 46 3.02 17.04 -0.73
CA GLU A 46 2.56 15.92 -1.55
C GLU A 46 2.89 14.63 -0.80
N SER A 47 1.86 13.80 -0.56
CA SER A 47 2.06 12.52 0.12
C SER A 47 2.69 11.55 -0.87
N GLU A 48 3.66 10.74 -0.47
CA GLU A 48 4.24 9.69 -1.34
C GLU A 48 3.15 8.75 -1.88
N LEU A 49 2.04 8.59 -1.15
CA LEU A 49 0.88 7.82 -1.59
C LEU A 49 0.18 8.43 -2.81
N ASP A 50 0.28 9.74 -3.05
CA ASP A 50 -0.33 10.41 -4.19
C ASP A 50 0.28 10.00 -5.53
N GLU A 51 1.52 9.50 -5.53
CA GLU A 51 2.19 8.95 -6.71
C GLU A 51 1.59 7.60 -7.15
N ILE A 52 0.88 6.90 -6.25
CA ILE A 52 0.18 5.66 -6.57
C ILE A 52 -1.10 5.98 -7.33
N GLY A 53 -1.06 5.81 -8.65
CA GLY A 53 -2.18 6.00 -9.55
C GLY A 53 -2.55 4.75 -10.36
N ILE A 54 -3.70 4.83 -11.02
CA ILE A 54 -4.09 3.89 -12.07
C ILE A 54 -3.33 4.29 -13.34
N VAL A 55 -2.50 3.40 -13.86
CA VAL A 55 -1.76 3.62 -15.12
C VAL A 55 -2.77 3.63 -16.27
N ALA A 56 -2.63 4.55 -17.23
CA ALA A 56 -3.50 4.60 -18.38
C ALA A 56 -3.32 3.35 -19.29
N PRO A 57 -4.35 2.93 -20.05
CA PRO A 57 -4.26 1.77 -20.93
C PRO A 57 -3.09 1.80 -21.93
N ALA A 58 -2.68 2.99 -22.36
CA ALA A 58 -1.62 3.23 -23.34
C ALA A 58 -0.21 3.12 -22.74
N ASP A 59 -0.07 3.46 -21.45
CA ASP A 59 1.21 3.44 -20.73
C ASP A 59 1.39 2.15 -19.93
N ALA A 60 0.34 1.33 -19.83
CA ALA A 60 0.36 0.08 -19.09
C ALA A 60 1.10 -1.01 -19.87
N TRP A 61 2.15 -1.53 -19.27
CA TRP A 61 2.88 -2.69 -19.78
C TRP A 61 2.13 -4.01 -19.62
N VAL A 62 2.40 -4.94 -20.54
CA VAL A 62 1.76 -6.26 -20.63
C VAL A 62 2.46 -7.26 -19.71
N VAL A 63 1.64 -8.03 -18.99
CA VAL A 63 2.03 -9.14 -18.14
C VAL A 63 1.61 -10.45 -18.82
N ASP A 64 2.48 -11.45 -18.80
CA ASP A 64 2.16 -12.80 -19.27
C ASP A 64 1.27 -13.53 -18.26
N VAL A 65 0.00 -13.15 -18.23
CA VAL A 65 -1.03 -13.73 -17.37
C VAL A 65 -1.22 -15.21 -17.65
N LYS A 66 -1.11 -15.62 -18.91
CA LYS A 66 -1.26 -17.02 -19.31
C LYS A 66 -0.23 -17.89 -18.59
N SER A 67 1.05 -17.51 -18.64
CA SER A 67 2.10 -18.26 -17.94
C SER A 67 1.92 -18.29 -16.42
N ILE A 68 1.38 -17.22 -15.82
CA ILE A 68 1.02 -17.21 -14.38
C ILE A 68 -0.06 -18.25 -14.09
N LEU A 69 -1.14 -18.28 -14.88
CA LEU A 69 -2.26 -19.21 -14.67
C LEU A 69 -1.90 -20.67 -14.97
N GLU A 70 -0.93 -20.91 -15.85
CA GLU A 70 -0.41 -22.25 -16.16
C GLU A 70 0.63 -22.75 -15.14
N SER A 71 1.07 -21.89 -14.21
CA SER A 71 2.08 -22.25 -13.21
C SER A 71 1.51 -23.16 -12.11
N PRO A 72 2.35 -24.01 -11.48
CA PRO A 72 1.93 -24.84 -10.36
C PRO A 72 1.23 -24.01 -9.29
N THR A 73 0.03 -24.46 -8.91
CA THR A 73 -0.83 -23.73 -7.98
C THR A 73 -1.32 -24.66 -6.87
N LEU A 74 -1.14 -24.25 -5.62
CA LEU A 74 -1.74 -24.91 -4.47
C LEU A 74 -2.98 -24.12 -4.01
N PRO A 75 -4.11 -24.78 -3.71
CA PRO A 75 -5.31 -24.08 -3.21
C PRO A 75 -5.11 -23.46 -1.82
N LYS A 76 -4.20 -24.03 -1.02
CA LYS A 76 -3.75 -23.55 0.28
C LYS A 76 -2.42 -24.21 0.65
N PRO A 77 -1.65 -23.70 1.63
CA PRO A 77 -0.52 -24.44 2.20
C PRO A 77 -0.96 -25.76 2.80
N GLU A 78 -0.10 -26.77 2.69
CA GLU A 78 -0.36 -28.12 3.22
C GLU A 78 -0.60 -28.09 4.74
N THR A 79 0.16 -27.26 5.45
CA THR A 79 0.11 -27.12 6.91
C THR A 79 -1.02 -26.21 7.42
N SER A 80 -1.71 -25.50 6.53
CA SER A 80 -2.73 -24.52 6.93
C SER A 80 -4.09 -25.17 7.22
N ALA A 81 -4.71 -24.78 8.34
CA ALA A 81 -6.09 -25.13 8.68
C ALA A 81 -7.14 -24.22 7.99
N LEU A 82 -6.71 -23.16 7.29
CA LEU A 82 -7.62 -22.23 6.61
C LEU A 82 -8.35 -22.92 5.45
N GLN A 83 -9.61 -22.53 5.26
CA GLN A 83 -10.37 -22.98 4.10
C GLN A 83 -9.82 -22.33 2.82
N PRO A 84 -9.66 -23.08 1.73
CA PRO A 84 -9.25 -22.52 0.45
C PRO A 84 -10.40 -21.67 -0.11
N HIS A 85 -10.09 -20.44 -0.52
CA HIS A 85 -10.99 -19.52 -1.18
C HIS A 85 -10.50 -19.27 -2.60
N ASN A 86 -11.36 -19.51 -3.59
CA ASN A 86 -11.11 -19.12 -4.97
C ASN A 86 -12.40 -18.59 -5.60
N ASN A 87 -12.27 -17.76 -6.63
CA ASN A 87 -13.40 -17.21 -7.38
C ASN A 87 -13.45 -17.70 -8.82
N VAL A 88 -12.84 -18.86 -9.10
CA VAL A 88 -12.63 -19.38 -10.45
C VAL A 88 -13.95 -19.66 -11.18
N CYS A 89 -15.00 -20.04 -10.44
CA CYS A 89 -16.33 -20.28 -11.01
C CYS A 89 -16.96 -19.02 -11.65
N ASN A 90 -16.53 -17.83 -11.22
CA ASN A 90 -16.98 -16.55 -11.77
C ASN A 90 -15.98 -15.96 -12.76
N PHE A 91 -14.90 -16.67 -13.11
CA PHE A 91 -13.91 -16.17 -14.07
C PHE A 91 -14.52 -16.05 -15.47
N VAL A 92 -14.31 -14.88 -16.08
CA VAL A 92 -14.70 -14.60 -17.46
C VAL A 92 -13.46 -14.13 -18.22
N ALA A 93 -13.05 -14.95 -19.19
CA ALA A 93 -11.90 -14.63 -20.03
C ALA A 93 -12.07 -13.25 -20.69
N SER A 94 -11.03 -12.42 -20.63
CA SER A 94 -11.02 -11.04 -21.18
C SER A 94 -11.99 -10.05 -20.51
N SER A 95 -12.63 -10.42 -19.39
CA SER A 95 -13.44 -9.49 -18.57
C SER A 95 -13.14 -9.57 -17.08
N SER A 96 -12.37 -10.55 -16.62
CA SER A 96 -11.93 -10.62 -15.23
C SER A 96 -10.70 -9.76 -14.97
N VAL A 97 -10.80 -8.89 -13.98
CA VAL A 97 -9.63 -8.24 -13.37
C VAL A 97 -8.92 -9.25 -12.47
N MET A 98 -7.59 -9.20 -12.41
CA MET A 98 -6.81 -9.99 -11.47
C MET A 98 -6.09 -9.11 -10.45
N VAL A 99 -6.11 -9.53 -9.20
CA VAL A 99 -5.28 -8.97 -8.12
C VAL A 99 -4.23 -10.01 -7.75
N LEU A 100 -2.97 -9.71 -8.03
CA LEU A 100 -1.84 -10.56 -7.68
C LEU A 100 -1.23 -10.06 -6.37
N CYS A 101 -1.27 -10.88 -5.34
CA CYS A 101 -0.64 -10.66 -4.05
C CYS A 101 0.78 -11.21 -4.10
N VAL A 102 1.77 -10.34 -4.35
CA VAL A 102 3.16 -10.74 -4.49
C VAL A 102 3.80 -10.85 -3.12
N GLN A 103 4.06 -12.09 -2.69
CA GLN A 103 4.52 -12.40 -1.35
C GLN A 103 6.05 -12.52 -1.32
N GLY A 104 6.68 -11.58 -0.62
CA GLY A 104 8.04 -11.65 -0.13
C GLY A 104 8.04 -11.96 1.36
N ASN A 105 8.46 -11.00 2.18
CA ASN A 105 8.67 -11.19 3.62
C ASN A 105 7.54 -10.61 4.49
N TYR A 106 6.60 -9.84 3.93
CA TYR A 106 5.54 -9.17 4.68
C TYR A 106 4.19 -9.84 4.47
N HIS A 107 3.49 -10.20 5.55
CA HIS A 107 2.13 -10.78 5.46
C HIS A 107 1.01 -9.73 5.44
N LEU A 108 1.31 -8.48 5.76
CA LEU A 108 0.30 -7.42 5.95
C LEU A 108 -0.63 -7.25 4.74
N HIS A 109 -0.07 -7.21 3.54
CA HIS A 109 -0.83 -6.96 2.32
C HIS A 109 -1.77 -8.12 1.96
N TYR A 110 -1.37 -9.35 2.28
CA TYR A 110 -2.20 -10.54 2.16
C TYR A 110 -3.43 -10.45 3.08
N ASP A 111 -3.23 -10.08 4.35
CA ASP A 111 -4.32 -9.94 5.33
C ASP A 111 -5.30 -8.83 4.94
N LEU A 112 -4.77 -7.69 4.47
CA LEU A 112 -5.57 -6.58 3.98
C LEU A 112 -6.39 -6.97 2.74
N LEU A 113 -5.78 -7.68 1.80
CA LEU A 113 -6.49 -8.18 0.62
C LEU A 113 -7.62 -9.14 1.04
N CYS A 114 -7.34 -10.12 1.91
CA CYS A 114 -8.33 -11.09 2.36
C CYS A 114 -9.51 -10.43 3.09
N SER A 115 -9.26 -9.43 3.92
CA SER A 115 -10.32 -8.68 4.63
C SER A 115 -11.17 -7.81 3.70
N HIS A 116 -10.61 -7.28 2.60
CA HIS A 116 -11.33 -6.41 1.66
C HIS A 116 -11.96 -7.16 0.49
N LEU A 117 -11.53 -8.40 0.23
CA LEU A 117 -11.99 -9.21 -0.91
C LEU A 117 -13.51 -9.32 -1.06
N PRO A 118 -14.31 -9.54 0.00
CA PRO A 118 -15.77 -9.54 -0.11
C PRO A 118 -16.33 -8.23 -0.71
N ASN A 119 -15.76 -7.08 -0.32
CA ASN A 119 -16.15 -5.77 -0.87
C ASN A 119 -15.65 -5.56 -2.29
N LEU A 120 -14.49 -6.14 -2.65
CA LEU A 120 -13.99 -6.08 -4.03
C LEU A 120 -14.85 -6.93 -4.98
N TYR A 121 -15.32 -8.09 -4.53
CA TYR A 121 -16.24 -8.93 -5.31
C TYR A 121 -17.61 -8.29 -5.54
N SER A 122 -18.10 -7.45 -4.63
CA SER A 122 -19.35 -6.72 -4.87
C SER A 122 -19.22 -5.66 -5.97
N ILE A 123 -18.00 -5.16 -6.22
CA ILE A 123 -17.68 -4.21 -7.30
C ILE A 123 -17.41 -4.95 -8.61
N ALA A 124 -16.60 -6.00 -8.56
CA ALA A 124 -16.21 -6.81 -9.71
C ALA A 124 -16.40 -8.31 -9.39
N PRO A 125 -17.61 -8.87 -9.64
CA PRO A 125 -17.92 -10.26 -9.26
C PRO A 125 -17.04 -11.32 -9.91
N THR A 126 -16.45 -11.01 -11.07
CA THR A 126 -15.57 -11.90 -11.84
C THR A 126 -14.09 -11.74 -11.46
N LEU A 127 -13.75 -10.87 -10.51
CA LEU A 127 -12.37 -10.60 -10.07
C LEU A 127 -11.70 -11.89 -9.57
N GLN A 128 -10.43 -12.07 -9.92
CA GLN A 128 -9.62 -13.17 -9.40
C GLN A 128 -8.54 -12.63 -8.47
N ALA A 129 -8.30 -13.31 -7.35
CA ALA A 129 -7.22 -12.98 -6.43
C ALA A 129 -6.31 -14.20 -6.26
N LEU A 130 -5.01 -14.01 -6.49
CA LEU A 130 -3.99 -15.06 -6.46
C LEU A 130 -2.78 -14.56 -5.67
N VAL A 131 -2.08 -15.45 -4.99
CA VAL A 131 -0.82 -15.14 -4.31
C VAL A 131 0.32 -15.65 -5.18
N LEU A 132 1.27 -14.77 -5.50
CA LEU A 132 2.51 -15.14 -6.16
C LEU A 132 3.59 -15.31 -5.09
N CYS A 133 4.10 -16.52 -4.94
CA CYS A 133 5.15 -16.84 -3.97
C CYS A 133 6.24 -17.68 -4.65
N ARG A 134 7.46 -17.64 -4.09
CA ARG A 134 8.58 -18.39 -4.67
C ARG A 134 8.35 -19.90 -4.60
N ASP A 135 7.88 -20.37 -3.46
CA ASP A 135 7.54 -21.76 -3.19
C ASP A 135 6.24 -21.81 -2.35
N PRO A 136 5.12 -22.28 -2.94
CA PRO A 136 3.84 -22.41 -2.25
C PRO A 136 3.89 -23.26 -0.98
N SER A 137 4.79 -24.25 -0.88
CA SER A 137 4.90 -25.12 0.30
C SER A 137 5.45 -24.39 1.52
N THR A 138 6.21 -23.31 1.31
CA THR A 138 6.82 -22.50 2.37
C THR A 138 5.92 -21.36 2.84
N HIS A 139 4.77 -21.15 2.19
CA HIS A 139 3.87 -20.07 2.58
C HIS A 139 3.22 -20.39 3.93
N VAL A 140 3.44 -19.50 4.90
CA VAL A 140 2.78 -19.54 6.21
C VAL A 140 1.73 -18.44 6.23
N PRO A 141 0.42 -18.77 6.19
CA PRO A 141 -0.62 -17.78 6.28
C PRO A 141 -0.60 -17.10 7.64
N SER A 142 -0.99 -15.83 7.66
CA SER A 142 -1.22 -15.11 8.90
C SER A 142 -2.37 -15.74 9.70
N THR A 143 -2.29 -15.65 11.02
CA THR A 143 -3.37 -16.10 11.92
C THR A 143 -4.60 -15.21 11.86
N SER A 144 -4.49 -13.99 11.30
CA SER A 144 -5.60 -13.06 11.09
C SER A 144 -6.35 -13.27 9.77
N ALA A 145 -5.84 -14.11 8.86
CA ALA A 145 -6.48 -14.33 7.57
C ALA A 145 -7.75 -15.19 7.70
N PRO A 146 -8.90 -14.75 7.14
CA PRO A 146 -10.15 -15.51 7.22
C PRO A 146 -10.18 -16.78 6.36
N PHE A 147 -9.34 -16.84 5.31
CA PHE A 147 -9.26 -17.95 4.36
C PHE A 147 -7.89 -17.95 3.66
N SER A 148 -7.60 -19.01 2.89
CA SER A 148 -6.40 -19.12 2.06
C SER A 148 -6.71 -18.82 0.60
N LEU A 149 -5.99 -17.87 -0.02
CA LEU A 149 -6.04 -17.69 -1.47
C LEU A 149 -5.20 -18.75 -2.21
N PRO A 150 -5.41 -18.97 -3.52
CA PRO A 150 -4.60 -19.87 -4.31
C PRO A 150 -3.17 -19.35 -4.41
N LEU A 151 -2.21 -20.22 -4.15
CA LEU A 151 -0.78 -19.95 -4.12
C LEU A 151 -0.14 -20.43 -5.41
N VAL A 152 0.26 -19.50 -6.26
CA VAL A 152 0.95 -19.78 -7.52
C VAL A 152 2.45 -19.73 -7.28
N GLN A 153 3.13 -20.79 -7.72
CA GLN A 153 4.59 -20.81 -7.78
C GLN A 153 5.06 -19.82 -8.84
N ALA A 154 5.74 -18.77 -8.42
CA ALA A 154 6.13 -17.66 -9.28
C ALA A 154 7.53 -17.82 -9.88
N VAL A 155 8.28 -18.83 -9.45
CA VAL A 155 9.63 -19.13 -9.93
C VAL A 155 9.75 -20.61 -10.25
N GLY A 156 10.12 -20.92 -11.49
CA GLY A 156 10.44 -22.27 -11.96
C GLY A 156 11.70 -22.26 -12.82
N PRO A 157 12.07 -23.40 -13.41
CA PRO A 157 13.26 -23.51 -14.27
C PRO A 157 13.24 -22.53 -15.46
N ASP A 158 12.07 -22.34 -16.07
CA ASP A 158 11.91 -21.58 -17.32
C ASP A 158 11.19 -20.23 -17.15
N TYR A 159 10.83 -19.86 -15.91
CA TYR A 159 10.07 -18.64 -15.66
C TYR A 159 10.38 -18.01 -14.31
N ASN A 160 10.28 -16.69 -14.27
CA ASN A 160 10.31 -15.90 -13.05
C ASN A 160 9.33 -14.72 -13.19
N HIS A 161 8.15 -14.87 -12.59
CA HIS A 161 7.07 -13.89 -12.71
C HIS A 161 7.40 -12.59 -11.97
N PHE A 162 8.26 -12.64 -10.95
CA PHE A 162 8.71 -11.43 -10.25
C PHE A 162 9.56 -10.52 -11.15
N VAL A 163 10.42 -11.09 -12.00
CA VAL A 163 11.18 -10.33 -13.01
C VAL A 163 10.20 -9.67 -13.98
N ARG A 164 9.25 -10.45 -14.51
CA ARG A 164 8.25 -9.98 -15.48
C ARG A 164 7.31 -8.93 -14.92
N LEU A 165 7.14 -8.90 -13.59
CA LEU A 165 6.37 -7.87 -12.88
C LEU A 165 7.23 -6.72 -12.36
N GLY A 166 8.56 -6.78 -12.51
CA GLY A 166 9.46 -5.71 -12.08
C GLY A 166 9.48 -5.56 -10.55
N LEU A 167 9.23 -6.66 -9.85
CA LEU A 167 9.05 -6.72 -8.40
C LEU A 167 10.14 -7.57 -7.75
N LEU A 168 11.39 -7.40 -8.18
CA LEU A 168 12.54 -7.99 -7.51
C LEU A 168 13.25 -6.96 -6.66
N HIS A 169 13.68 -7.36 -5.47
CA HIS A 169 14.45 -6.52 -4.57
C HIS A 169 15.84 -6.24 -5.17
N PRO A 170 16.26 -4.96 -5.32
CA PRO A 170 17.55 -4.62 -5.94
C PRO A 170 18.76 -5.22 -5.20
N LEU A 171 18.68 -5.32 -3.88
CA LEU A 171 19.72 -5.95 -3.04
C LEU A 171 19.48 -7.45 -2.80
N GLY A 172 18.41 -8.02 -3.35
CA GLY A 172 17.98 -9.40 -3.10
C GLY A 172 18.60 -10.43 -4.04
N GLY A 173 19.67 -10.07 -4.78
CA GLY A 173 20.35 -10.97 -5.72
C GLY A 173 19.45 -11.52 -6.83
N GLY A 174 18.32 -10.88 -7.13
CA GLY A 174 17.33 -11.38 -8.08
C GLY A 174 16.47 -12.54 -7.57
N HIS A 175 16.49 -12.82 -6.26
CA HIS A 175 15.78 -13.96 -5.67
C HIS A 175 14.58 -13.58 -4.81
N HIS A 176 14.60 -12.39 -4.22
CA HIS A 176 13.57 -11.93 -3.30
C HIS A 176 12.60 -10.98 -4.00
N PRO A 177 11.29 -11.29 -4.00
CA PRO A 177 10.30 -10.37 -4.53
C PRO A 177 10.05 -9.20 -3.57
N LEU A 178 9.55 -8.09 -4.12
CA LEU A 178 9.01 -6.97 -3.37
C LEU A 178 7.55 -7.25 -3.02
N ASP A 179 7.21 -7.12 -1.73
CA ASP A 179 5.83 -7.30 -1.25
C ASP A 179 4.90 -6.25 -1.86
N ALA A 180 3.86 -6.68 -2.58
CA ALA A 180 2.96 -5.77 -3.28
C ALA A 180 1.60 -6.40 -3.61
N LEU A 181 0.58 -5.54 -3.78
CA LEU A 181 -0.62 -5.91 -4.54
C LEU A 181 -0.52 -5.33 -5.94
N VAL A 182 -0.77 -6.16 -6.94
CA VAL A 182 -0.70 -5.76 -8.35
C VAL A 182 -2.06 -5.98 -8.99
N VAL A 183 -2.61 -4.93 -9.60
CA VAL A 183 -3.86 -5.03 -10.36
C VAL A 183 -3.54 -5.19 -11.83
N VAL A 184 -4.05 -6.26 -12.43
CA VAL A 184 -3.93 -6.56 -13.86
C VAL A 184 -5.32 -6.49 -14.48
N ASP A 185 -5.46 -5.72 -15.55
CA ASP A 185 -6.72 -5.62 -16.29
C ASP A 185 -6.99 -6.88 -17.13
N PRO A 186 -8.20 -7.04 -17.69
CA PRO A 186 -8.54 -8.23 -18.43
C PRO A 186 -7.75 -8.43 -19.73
N ARG A 187 -7.08 -7.39 -20.21
CA ARG A 187 -6.18 -7.46 -21.38
C ARG A 187 -4.76 -7.85 -20.99
N GLY A 188 -4.55 -8.22 -19.72
CA GLY A 188 -3.25 -8.63 -19.20
C GLY A 188 -2.30 -7.47 -18.97
N ARG A 189 -2.77 -6.23 -18.79
CA ARG A 189 -1.91 -5.08 -18.53
C ARG A 189 -1.88 -4.75 -17.05
N ARG A 190 -0.69 -4.47 -16.50
CA ARG A 190 -0.57 -4.03 -15.11
C ARG A 190 -1.05 -2.58 -14.98
N ARG A 191 -2.11 -2.36 -14.24
CA ARG A 191 -2.72 -1.03 -14.06
C ARG A 191 -2.37 -0.35 -12.75
N MET A 192 -1.97 -1.10 -11.72
CA MET A 192 -1.58 -0.54 -10.44
C MET A 192 -0.60 -1.46 -9.71
N VAL A 193 0.30 -0.87 -8.92
CA VAL A 193 1.13 -1.56 -7.93
C VAL A 193 1.00 -0.82 -6.60
N LEU A 194 0.62 -1.56 -5.57
CA LEU A 194 0.56 -1.08 -4.19
C LEU A 194 1.73 -1.70 -3.42
N PRO A 195 2.81 -0.94 -3.16
CA PRO A 195 3.99 -1.47 -2.49
C PRO A 195 3.77 -1.57 -0.98
N PHE A 196 4.28 -2.61 -0.32
CA PHE A 196 4.19 -2.75 1.15
C PHE A 196 5.58 -2.96 1.76
N GLY A 197 5.96 -2.10 2.71
CA GLY A 197 7.30 -2.15 3.31
C GLY A 197 8.39 -1.47 2.45
N TRP A 198 8.02 -0.88 1.32
CA TRP A 198 8.90 -0.10 0.45
C TRP A 198 8.11 1.00 -0.29
N GLY A 199 8.85 1.95 -0.88
CA GLY A 199 8.24 3.08 -1.59
C GLY A 199 7.19 3.82 -0.75
N ALA A 200 6.08 4.20 -1.39
CA ALA A 200 4.98 4.91 -0.75
C ALA A 200 4.25 4.12 0.36
N GLY A 201 4.37 2.78 0.39
CA GLY A 201 3.79 1.94 1.45
C GLY A 201 4.81 1.47 2.49
N ARG A 202 5.99 2.09 2.57
CA ARG A 202 7.03 1.75 3.56
C ARG A 202 6.53 1.83 5.00
N HIS A 203 5.63 2.77 5.29
CA HIS A 203 5.09 3.04 6.63
C HIS A 203 3.82 2.24 6.95
N ALA A 204 3.37 1.35 6.06
CA ALA A 204 2.12 0.61 6.25
C ALA A 204 2.11 -0.26 7.53
N ALA A 205 3.26 -0.71 8.01
CA ALA A 205 3.39 -1.51 9.23
C ALA A 205 3.70 -0.70 10.50
N ASP A 206 3.83 0.63 10.40
CA ASP A 206 4.27 1.45 11.53
C ASP A 206 3.16 1.59 12.59
N VAL A 207 3.55 1.51 13.86
CA VAL A 207 2.63 1.59 15.01
C VAL A 207 1.90 2.94 15.07
N GLY A 208 2.56 4.01 14.66
CA GLY A 208 2.09 5.39 14.76
C GLY A 208 1.61 5.99 13.43
N GLY A 209 0.80 5.26 12.66
CA GLY A 209 0.23 5.79 11.41
C GLY A 209 -0.02 4.74 10.32
N GLY A 210 0.47 3.51 10.50
CA GLY A 210 0.34 2.44 9.51
C GLY A 210 -1.11 2.15 9.13
N LYS A 211 -2.05 2.19 10.08
CA LYS A 211 -3.49 2.00 9.78
C LYS A 211 -4.05 3.01 8.79
N THR A 212 -3.61 4.27 8.85
CA THR A 212 -4.04 5.31 7.90
C THR A 212 -3.49 5.01 6.51
N VAL A 213 -2.21 4.65 6.42
CA VAL A 213 -1.56 4.24 5.15
C VAL A 213 -2.26 3.01 4.56
N GLN A 214 -2.55 2.00 5.39
CA GLN A 214 -3.26 0.79 4.96
C GLN A 214 -4.66 1.12 4.41
N ALA A 215 -5.41 1.99 5.09
CA ALA A 215 -6.73 2.42 4.64
C ALA A 215 -6.65 3.13 3.29
N GLU A 216 -5.74 4.11 3.14
CA GLU A 216 -5.55 4.82 1.87
C GLU A 216 -5.13 3.89 0.72
N MET A 217 -4.25 2.91 0.99
CA MET A 217 -3.86 1.93 -0.01
C MET A 217 -5.02 1.03 -0.43
N MET A 218 -5.87 0.61 0.50
CA MET A 218 -7.06 -0.21 0.18
C MET A 218 -8.16 0.59 -0.52
N ASP A 219 -8.28 1.88 -0.21
CA ASP A 219 -9.14 2.78 -0.96
C ASP A 219 -8.65 2.93 -2.41
N ARG A 220 -7.32 3.09 -2.63
CA ARG A 220 -6.75 3.11 -3.99
C ARG A 220 -6.96 1.80 -4.75
N LEU A 221 -6.80 0.65 -4.08
CA LEU A 221 -7.11 -0.66 -4.67
C LEU A 221 -8.56 -0.73 -5.12
N ARG A 222 -9.48 -0.34 -4.23
CA ARG A 222 -10.92 -0.33 -4.48
C ARG A 222 -11.28 0.59 -5.66
N SER A 223 -10.76 1.82 -5.65
CA SER A 223 -10.96 2.78 -6.75
C SER A 223 -10.42 2.24 -8.08
N CYS A 224 -9.25 1.60 -8.07
CA CYS A 224 -8.70 0.96 -9.27
C CYS A 224 -9.65 -0.10 -9.82
N ILE A 225 -10.12 -1.02 -8.97
CA ILE A 225 -11.03 -2.09 -9.38
C ILE A 225 -12.34 -1.51 -9.89
N GLN A 226 -12.86 -0.46 -9.25
CA GLN A 226 -14.07 0.23 -9.70
C GLN A 226 -13.89 0.90 -11.07
N THR A 227 -12.78 1.60 -11.30
CA THR A 227 -12.47 2.21 -12.60
C THR A 227 -12.35 1.13 -13.69
N LEU A 228 -11.62 0.04 -13.42
CA LEU A 228 -11.50 -1.05 -14.39
C LEU A 228 -12.85 -1.74 -14.63
N ALA A 229 -13.69 -1.89 -13.61
CA ALA A 229 -15.06 -2.41 -13.75
C ALA A 229 -15.90 -1.55 -14.70
N GLN A 230 -15.73 -0.23 -14.68
CA GLN A 230 -16.41 0.71 -15.56
C GLN A 230 -15.82 0.71 -16.99
N GLU A 231 -14.50 0.53 -17.15
CA GLU A 231 -13.85 0.40 -18.47
C GLU A 231 -14.35 -0.84 -19.26
N MET A 232 -14.97 -1.81 -18.58
CA MET A 232 -15.43 -3.08 -19.15
C MET A 232 -16.91 -3.13 -19.51
N GLN A 233 -17.69 -2.12 -19.10
CA GLN A 233 -19.11 -1.98 -19.45
C GLN A 233 -19.26 -1.28 -20.79
#